data_AF-Q05XS6-F1
#
_entry.id   AF-Q05XS6-F1
#
_cell.length_a   1.000
_cell.length_b   1.000
_cell.length_c   1.000
_cell.angle_alpha   90.00
_cell.angle_beta   90.00
_cell.angle_gamma   90.00
#
_symmetry.space_group_name_H-M   'P 1'
#
loop_
_entity.id
_entity.type
_entity.pdbx_description
1 polymer ?
#
loop_
_entity_poly.entity_id
_entity_poly.type
_entity_poly.pdbx_seq_one_letter_code
_entity_poly.pdbx_strand_id
1 'polypeptide(L)'
;MAHARLQQAFEHLMQRAPSALFKKARALYLCKYPLDGRDCSSPLRLFITEEAVKEDIVTGGSEGERLATVSIRPVEMALVHWQQAQPATEEQIKTYFQEQWDLEVPTLTPLQQSWFREGGHQSRFAAPDGLIWLRSSPMPEGSHQA
;
A
#
# COMPACT_ATOMS: atom_id res chain seq x y z
N MET A 1 2.72 -5.44 -16.83
CA MET A 1 1.73 -5.02 -15.81
C MET A 1 1.94 -3.53 -15.62
N ALA A 2 0.87 -2.73 -15.59
CA ALA A 2 1.01 -1.32 -15.24
C ALA A 2 1.68 -1.24 -13.85
N HIS A 3 2.72 -0.43 -13.72
CA HIS A 3 3.39 -0.11 -12.45
C HIS A 3 4.08 -1.29 -11.73
N ALA A 4 4.83 -2.13 -12.46
CA ALA A 4 5.48 -3.33 -11.92
C ALA A 4 6.33 -3.06 -10.66
N ARG A 5 7.07 -1.94 -10.62
CA ARG A 5 7.91 -1.56 -9.46
C ARG A 5 7.07 -1.18 -8.25
N LEU A 6 5.97 -0.45 -8.45
CA LEU A 6 5.06 -0.07 -7.38
C LEU A 6 4.32 -1.28 -6.82
N GLN A 7 3.87 -2.20 -7.68
CA GLN A 7 3.28 -3.47 -7.27
C GLN A 7 4.25 -4.30 -6.41
N GLN A 8 5.51 -4.44 -6.84
CA GLN A 8 6.51 -5.16 -6.06
C GLN A 8 6.78 -4.51 -4.69
N ALA A 9 6.85 -3.17 -4.64
CA ALA A 9 7.01 -2.43 -3.39
C ALA A 9 5.81 -2.64 -2.46
N PHE A 10 4.59 -2.61 -3.01
CA PHE A 10 3.36 -2.87 -2.26
C PHE A 10 3.35 -4.29 -1.69
N GLU A 11 3.66 -5.31 -2.48
CA GLU A 11 3.75 -6.70 -2.02
C GLU A 11 4.77 -6.87 -0.89
N HIS A 12 5.96 -6.29 -1.04
CA HIS A 12 7.00 -6.32 0.00
C HIS A 12 6.57 -5.65 1.31
N LEU A 13 5.79 -4.56 1.22
CA LEU A 13 5.21 -3.91 2.40
C LEU A 13 4.16 -4.83 3.06
N MET A 14 3.25 -5.40 2.26
CA MET A 14 2.15 -6.23 2.74
C MET A 14 2.62 -7.54 3.37
N GLN A 15 3.68 -8.15 2.88
CA GLN A 15 4.28 -9.37 3.47
C GLN A 15 4.70 -9.18 4.93
N ARG A 16 5.03 -7.94 5.33
CA ARG A 16 5.54 -7.61 6.67
C ARG A 16 4.53 -6.84 7.52
N ALA A 17 3.45 -6.33 6.91
CA ALA A 17 2.44 -5.57 7.60
C ALA A 17 1.65 -6.47 8.57
N PRO A 18 1.24 -5.96 9.75
CA PRO A 18 0.34 -6.67 10.64
C PRO A 18 -0.94 -7.09 9.93
N SER A 19 -1.55 -8.20 10.34
CA SER A 19 -2.84 -8.65 9.80
C SER A 19 -3.89 -7.52 9.81
N ALA A 20 -4.75 -7.50 8.78
CA ALA A 20 -5.87 -6.58 8.66
C ALA A 20 -6.83 -6.60 9.87
N LEU A 21 -6.85 -7.70 10.63
CA LEU A 21 -7.61 -7.82 11.87
C LEU A 21 -7.11 -6.85 12.96
N PHE A 22 -5.83 -6.50 12.97
CA PHE A 22 -5.22 -5.59 13.94
C PHE A 22 -5.19 -4.14 13.44
N LYS A 23 -6.37 -3.56 13.22
CA LYS A 23 -6.56 -2.23 12.59
C LYS A 23 -5.60 -1.14 13.08
N LYS A 24 -5.46 -0.99 14.41
CA LYS A 24 -4.57 0.04 15.00
C LYS A 24 -3.09 -0.20 14.70
N ALA A 25 -2.61 -1.43 14.89
CA ALA A 25 -1.21 -1.77 14.61
C ALA A 25 -0.90 -1.64 13.12
N ARG A 26 -1.85 -2.02 12.26
CA ARG A 26 -1.73 -1.91 10.82
C ARG A 26 -1.68 -0.46 10.35
N ALA A 27 -2.59 0.40 10.81
CA ALA A 27 -2.54 1.83 10.49
C ALA A 27 -1.21 2.47 10.91
N LEU A 28 -0.71 2.16 12.12
CA LEU A 28 0.60 2.65 12.58
C LEU A 28 1.74 2.13 11.71
N TYR A 29 1.68 0.88 11.26
CA TYR A 29 2.67 0.30 10.37
C TYR A 29 2.71 1.04 9.02
N LEU A 30 1.54 1.26 8.41
CA LEU A 30 1.44 1.94 7.11
C LEU A 30 1.87 3.41 7.19
N CYS A 31 1.64 4.10 8.30
CA CYS A 31 2.18 5.45 8.53
C CYS A 31 3.71 5.47 8.71
N LYS A 32 4.31 4.37 9.16
CA LYS A 32 5.72 4.27 9.53
C LYS A 32 6.61 3.84 8.37
N TYR A 33 6.12 2.96 7.50
CA TYR A 33 6.94 2.32 6.47
C TYR A 33 6.52 2.77 5.07
N PRO A 34 7.37 3.53 4.35
CA PRO A 34 7.10 3.94 2.98
C PRO A 34 7.31 2.78 1.99
N LEU A 35 6.71 2.91 0.82
CA LEU A 35 6.89 1.98 -0.30
C LEU A 35 8.31 2.06 -0.91
N ASP A 36 8.97 3.21 -0.80
CA ASP A 36 10.30 3.44 -1.33
C ASP A 36 11.40 2.53 -0.75
N GLY A 37 11.11 1.87 0.37
CA GLY A 37 12.10 1.11 1.12
C GLY A 37 12.96 1.99 2.03
N ARG A 38 13.94 1.36 2.69
CA ARG A 38 14.79 2.01 3.70
C ARG A 38 15.88 2.87 3.09
N ASP A 39 16.42 2.45 1.94
CA ASP A 39 17.60 3.06 1.31
C ASP A 39 17.25 4.11 0.25
N CYS A 40 16.05 4.69 0.33
CA CYS A 40 15.62 5.73 -0.60
C CYS A 40 16.38 7.05 -0.34
N SER A 41 17.02 7.56 -1.38
CA SER A 41 17.75 8.84 -1.39
C SER A 41 16.87 10.05 -1.70
N SER A 42 15.65 9.82 -2.20
CA SER A 42 14.69 10.90 -2.48
C SER A 42 14.20 11.56 -1.19
N PRO A 43 14.01 12.90 -1.17
CA PRO A 43 13.31 13.58 -0.09
C PRO A 43 11.80 13.28 -0.09
N LEU A 44 11.27 12.72 -1.17
CA LEU A 44 9.88 12.31 -1.30
C LEU A 44 9.69 10.84 -0.96
N ARG A 45 8.61 10.53 -0.26
CA ARG A 45 8.24 9.17 0.12
C ARG A 45 6.76 8.91 -0.12
N LEU A 46 6.45 7.69 -0.55
CA LEU A 46 5.10 7.22 -0.81
C LEU A 46 4.62 6.30 0.31
N PHE A 47 3.43 6.55 0.83
CA PHE A 47 2.80 5.76 1.88
C PHE A 47 1.40 5.33 1.47
N ILE A 48 0.94 4.22 2.04
CA ILE A 48 -0.48 3.81 1.97
C ILE A 48 -1.18 4.35 3.20
N THR A 49 -2.35 4.91 3.01
CA THR A 49 -3.11 5.51 4.11
C THR A 49 -4.49 4.93 4.28
N GLU A 50 -5.08 4.44 3.20
CA GLU A 50 -6.29 3.66 3.23
C GLU A 50 -6.16 2.45 2.31
N GLU A 51 -6.80 1.36 2.72
CA GLU A 51 -6.83 0.11 1.99
C GLU A 51 -8.21 -0.54 2.10
N ALA A 52 -8.57 -1.32 1.09
CA ALA A 52 -9.72 -2.20 1.10
C ALA A 52 -9.26 -3.64 1.24
N VAL A 53 -9.90 -4.37 2.14
CA VAL A 53 -9.64 -5.80 2.40
C VAL A 53 -10.89 -6.58 2.03
N LYS A 54 -10.70 -7.64 1.25
CA LYS A 54 -11.75 -8.55 0.84
C LYS A 54 -11.35 -9.98 1.22
N GLU A 55 -12.24 -10.68 1.89
CA GLU A 55 -12.08 -12.10 2.22
C GLU A 55 -13.12 -12.90 1.44
N ASP A 56 -12.68 -13.91 0.70
CA ASP A 56 -13.53 -14.77 -0.10
C ASP A 56 -13.12 -16.24 0.09
N ILE A 57 -14.07 -17.16 -0.16
CA ILE A 57 -13.77 -18.58 -0.31
C ILE A 57 -13.91 -18.91 -1.79
N VAL A 58 -12.83 -19.39 -2.38
CA VAL A 58 -12.80 -19.80 -3.79
C VAL A 58 -12.52 -21.30 -3.88
N THR A 59 -13.00 -21.93 -4.95
CA THR A 59 -12.63 -23.30 -5.29
C THR A 59 -11.29 -23.26 -6.03
N GLY A 60 -10.31 -24.04 -5.58
CA GLY A 60 -8.97 -24.12 -6.14
C GLY A 60 -8.49 -25.56 -6.34
N GLY A 61 -7.41 -25.72 -7.11
CA GLY A 61 -6.81 -27.03 -7.40
C GLY A 61 -7.60 -27.87 -8.41
N SER A 62 -7.00 -28.99 -8.83
CA SER A 62 -7.61 -29.96 -9.75
C SER A 62 -8.74 -30.79 -9.12
N GLU A 63 -8.82 -30.83 -7.79
CA GLU A 63 -9.79 -31.66 -7.03
C GLU A 63 -10.88 -30.84 -6.32
N GLY A 64 -11.01 -29.55 -6.61
CA GLY A 64 -12.09 -28.71 -6.05
C GLY A 64 -11.90 -28.32 -4.58
N GLU A 65 -10.66 -28.25 -4.12
CA GLU A 65 -10.30 -27.83 -2.77
C GLU A 65 -10.83 -26.42 -2.47
N ARG A 66 -11.29 -26.17 -1.24
CA ARG A 66 -11.74 -24.84 -0.83
C ARG A 66 -10.55 -24.04 -0.32
N LEU A 67 -10.30 -22.88 -0.92
CA LEU A 67 -9.26 -21.94 -0.51
C LEU A 67 -9.89 -20.71 0.12
N ALA A 68 -9.44 -20.35 1.31
CA ALA A 68 -9.69 -19.04 1.86
C ALA A 68 -8.72 -18.05 1.20
N THR A 69 -9.24 -16.94 0.68
CA THR A 69 -8.45 -15.90 0.00
C THR A 69 -8.65 -14.56 0.68
N VAL A 70 -7.56 -13.83 0.85
CA VAL A 70 -7.56 -12.44 1.32
C VAL A 70 -6.92 -11.59 0.24
N SER A 71 -7.68 -10.63 -0.27
CA SER A 71 -7.24 -9.61 -1.22
C SER A 71 -7.17 -8.27 -0.51
N ILE A 72 -6.05 -7.58 -0.68
CA ILE A 72 -5.84 -6.22 -0.18
C ILE A 72 -5.45 -5.32 -1.34
N ARG A 73 -6.11 -4.17 -1.43
CA ARG A 73 -5.78 -3.11 -2.40
C ARG A 73 -5.65 -1.77 -1.69
N PRO A 74 -4.68 -0.91 -2.06
CA PRO A 74 -4.67 0.46 -1.59
C PRO A 74 -5.86 1.23 -2.18
N VAL A 75 -6.41 2.15 -1.40
CA VAL A 75 -7.50 3.05 -1.81
C VAL A 75 -6.97 4.48 -1.87
N GLU A 76 -6.25 4.90 -0.83
CA GLU A 76 -5.64 6.22 -0.74
C GLU A 76 -4.15 6.07 -0.39
N MET A 77 -3.35 6.93 -1.01
CA MET A 77 -1.92 7.05 -0.78
C MET A 77 -1.54 8.47 -0.38
N ALA A 78 -0.40 8.61 0.27
CA ALA A 78 0.19 9.88 0.63
C ALA A 78 1.56 10.05 0.00
N LEU A 79 1.78 11.19 -0.65
CA LEU A 79 3.10 11.70 -0.95
C LEU A 79 3.55 12.57 0.22
N VAL A 80 4.73 12.29 0.76
CA VAL A 80 5.29 13.01 1.91
C VAL A 80 6.62 13.64 1.54
N HIS A 81 6.76 14.94 1.78
CA HIS A 81 8.05 15.63 1.74
C HIS A 81 8.77 15.40 3.07
N TRP A 82 9.57 14.35 3.11
CA TRP A 82 10.09 13.78 4.33
C TRP A 82 10.98 14.75 5.10
N GLN A 83 10.65 14.98 6.36
CA GLN A 83 11.32 15.94 7.27
C GLN A 83 11.29 17.39 6.80
N GLN A 84 10.42 17.75 5.85
CA GLN A 84 10.28 19.10 5.33
C GLN A 84 8.87 19.61 5.60
N ALA A 85 8.72 20.75 6.28
CA ALA A 85 7.40 21.31 6.60
C ALA A 85 6.68 21.88 5.37
N GLN A 86 7.43 22.24 4.33
CA GLN A 86 6.91 22.83 3.10
C GLN A 86 6.62 21.75 2.05
N PRO A 87 5.63 21.96 1.16
CA PRO A 87 5.41 21.09 0.01
C PRO A 87 6.66 21.03 -0.87
N ALA A 88 6.87 19.90 -1.55
CA ALA A 88 7.87 19.79 -2.60
C ALA A 88 7.43 20.59 -3.84
N THR A 89 8.39 20.99 -4.67
CA THR A 89 8.09 21.67 -5.92
C THR A 89 7.43 20.72 -6.91
N GLU A 90 6.65 21.26 -7.84
CA GLU A 90 6.01 20.45 -8.90
C GLU A 90 7.03 19.63 -9.71
N GLU A 91 8.21 20.20 -9.96
CA GLU A 91 9.30 19.51 -10.66
C GLU A 91 9.83 18.32 -9.85
N GLN A 92 10.06 18.48 -8.54
CA GLN A 92 10.48 17.38 -7.68
C GLN A 92 9.46 16.24 -7.66
N ILE A 93 8.17 16.60 -7.58
CA ILE A 93 7.06 15.63 -7.59
C ILE A 93 7.04 14.88 -8.91
N LYS A 94 7.15 15.59 -10.04
CA LYS A 94 7.16 14.99 -11.37
C LYS A 94 8.32 14.03 -11.56
N THR A 95 9.54 14.48 -11.27
CA THR A 95 10.74 13.64 -11.36
C THR A 95 10.61 12.41 -10.48
N TYR A 96 10.10 12.56 -9.26
CA TYR A 96 9.91 11.45 -8.35
C TYR A 96 8.92 10.39 -8.89
N PHE A 97 7.73 10.78 -9.33
CA PHE A 97 6.77 9.81 -9.87
C PHE A 97 7.29 9.12 -11.14
N GLN A 98 7.97 9.86 -12.01
CA GLN A 98 8.50 9.31 -13.26
C GLN A 98 9.69 8.38 -13.01
N GLU A 99 10.74 8.83 -12.32
CA GLU A 99 11.96 8.04 -12.16
C GLU A 99 11.80 6.91 -11.15
N GLN A 100 11.04 7.12 -10.06
CA GLN A 100 10.91 6.13 -9.01
C GLN A 100 9.83 5.10 -9.30
N TRP A 101 8.74 5.49 -9.95
CA TRP A 101 7.55 4.64 -10.07
C TRP A 101 7.08 4.40 -11.51
N ASP A 102 7.67 5.07 -12.50
CA ASP A 102 7.19 5.06 -13.89
C ASP A 102 5.70 5.44 -13.97
N LEU A 103 5.37 6.56 -13.30
CA LEU A 103 4.01 7.07 -13.13
C LEU A 103 3.87 8.50 -13.62
N GLU A 104 2.71 8.81 -14.18
CA GLU A 104 2.23 10.19 -14.27
C GLU A 104 1.88 10.72 -12.88
N VAL A 105 2.01 12.04 -12.71
CA VAL A 105 1.69 12.67 -11.43
C VAL A 105 0.17 12.63 -11.23
N PRO A 106 -0.32 12.00 -10.16
CA PRO A 106 -1.75 11.98 -9.85
C PRO A 106 -2.21 13.35 -9.36
N THR A 107 -3.52 13.56 -9.28
CA THR A 107 -4.07 14.77 -8.64
C THR A 107 -3.80 14.73 -7.13
N LEU A 108 -2.91 15.59 -6.66
CA LEU A 108 -2.50 15.69 -5.27
C LEU A 108 -3.36 16.71 -4.51
N THR A 109 -3.89 16.31 -3.36
CA THR A 109 -4.60 17.20 -2.43
C THR A 109 -3.72 17.48 -1.21
N PRO A 110 -3.12 18.67 -1.08
CA PRO A 110 -2.26 19.00 0.05
C PRO A 110 -3.07 19.08 1.35
N LEU A 111 -2.49 18.57 2.44
CA LEU A 111 -3.09 18.67 3.77
C LEU A 111 -2.30 19.64 4.66
N GLN A 112 -3.02 20.37 5.50
CA GLN A 112 -2.40 21.31 6.47
C GLN A 112 -1.67 20.58 7.59
N GLN A 113 -2.14 19.38 7.95
CA GLN A 113 -1.55 18.57 9.01
C GLN A 113 -0.25 17.91 8.54
N SER A 114 0.79 17.96 9.38
CA SER A 114 2.04 17.25 9.10
C SER A 114 1.83 15.74 9.07
N TRP A 115 2.71 15.06 8.33
CA TRP A 115 2.81 13.61 8.37
C TRP A 115 3.13 13.14 9.78
N PHE A 116 2.74 11.89 10.06
CA PHE A 116 2.94 11.16 11.30
C PHE A 116 4.17 11.63 12.11
N ARG A 117 3.92 12.14 13.34
CA ARG A 117 4.94 12.68 14.26
C ARG A 117 5.77 13.83 13.66
N GLU A 118 5.09 14.79 13.02
CA GLU A 118 5.71 15.95 12.37
C GLU A 118 6.74 15.57 11.29
N GLY A 119 6.52 14.45 10.62
CA GLY A 119 7.44 13.86 9.64
C GLY A 119 7.53 14.59 8.31
N GLY A 120 6.87 15.75 8.14
CA GLY A 120 6.92 16.59 6.95
C GLY A 120 5.55 16.93 6.35
N HIS A 121 5.55 17.65 5.24
CA HIS A 121 4.35 18.02 4.49
C HIS A 121 3.77 16.79 3.79
N GLN A 122 2.44 16.70 3.67
CA GLN A 122 1.79 15.60 2.98
C GLN A 122 0.74 16.06 1.98
N SER A 123 0.59 15.29 0.91
CA SER A 123 -0.53 15.38 -0.02
C SER A 123 -1.15 14.01 -0.23
N ARG A 124 -2.47 13.95 -0.42
CA ARG A 124 -3.23 12.71 -0.64
C ARG A 124 -3.65 12.57 -2.09
N PHE A 125 -3.77 11.32 -2.54
CA PHE A 125 -4.28 10.99 -3.86
C PHE A 125 -4.85 9.56 -3.86
N ALA A 126 -5.74 9.30 -4.82
CA ALA A 126 -6.29 7.96 -5.04
C ALA A 126 -5.18 7.02 -5.52
N ALA A 127 -5.13 5.81 -4.96
CA ALA A 127 -4.16 4.82 -5.39
C ALA A 127 -4.39 4.43 -6.88
N PRO A 128 -3.33 4.16 -7.65
CA PRO A 128 -3.49 3.70 -9.03
C PRO A 128 -4.14 2.33 -9.05
N ASP A 129 -4.97 2.10 -10.07
CA ASP A 129 -5.64 0.82 -10.27
C ASP A 129 -4.63 -0.32 -10.54
N GLY A 130 -5.05 -1.54 -10.22
CA GLY A 130 -4.27 -2.75 -10.49
C GLY A 130 -3.29 -3.16 -9.38
N LEU A 131 -3.09 -2.34 -8.35
CA LEU A 131 -2.34 -2.74 -7.16
C LEU A 131 -3.15 -3.72 -6.31
N ILE A 132 -2.64 -4.95 -6.14
CA ILE A 132 -3.33 -6.00 -5.39
C ILE A 132 -2.35 -6.94 -4.70
N TRP A 133 -2.58 -7.21 -3.43
CA TRP A 133 -1.89 -8.27 -2.71
C TRP A 133 -2.89 -9.38 -2.42
N LEU A 134 -2.56 -10.60 -2.82
CA LEU A 134 -3.41 -11.78 -2.66
C LEU A 134 -2.67 -12.82 -1.84
N ARG A 135 -3.36 -13.36 -0.83
CA ARG A 135 -2.93 -14.55 -0.12
C ARG A 135 -4.05 -15.57 -0.10
N SER A 136 -3.72 -16.81 -0.43
CA SER A 136 -4.62 -17.95 -0.30
C SER A 136 -4.09 -18.93 0.75
N SER A 137 -4.99 -19.70 1.35
CA SER A 137 -4.65 -20.82 2.23
C SER A 137 -5.72 -21.90 2.10
N PRO A 138 -5.34 -23.19 2.10
CA PRO A 138 -6.30 -24.28 2.11
C PRO A 138 -7.21 -24.18 3.33
N MET A 139 -8.50 -24.37 3.14
CA MET A 139 -9.42 -24.55 4.25
C MET A 139 -9.30 -25.99 4.77
N PRO A 140 -9.30 -26.20 6.09
CA PRO A 140 -9.41 -27.55 6.62
C PRO A 140 -10.70 -28.19 6.11
N GLU A 141 -10.62 -29.47 5.74
CA GLU A 141 -11.80 -30.27 5.46
C GLU A 141 -12.70 -30.19 6.69
N GLY A 142 -13.96 -29.75 6.49
CA GLY A 142 -14.90 -29.60 7.57
C GLY A 142 -14.97 -30.91 8.35
N SER A 143 -14.76 -30.85 9.66
CA SER A 143 -15.04 -31.98 10.54
C SER A 143 -16.49 -32.39 10.26
N HIS A 144 -16.68 -33.57 9.69
CA HIS A 144 -17.97 -34.25 9.75
C HIS A 144 -18.29 -34.44 11.24
N GLN A 145 -19.01 -33.50 11.85
CA GLN A 145 -19.78 -33.79 13.05
C GLN A 145 -21.02 -34.54 12.58
N ALA A 146 -20.90 -35.87 12.63
CA ALA A 146 -22.03 -36.79 12.67
C ALA A 146 -22.62 -36.81 14.08
#